data_AF-I3SA46-F1
#
_entry.id   AF-I3SA46-F1
#
_cell.length_a   1.000
_cell.length_b   1.000
_cell.length_c   1.000
_cell.angle_alpha   90.00
_cell.angle_beta   90.00
_cell.angle_gamma   90.00
#
_symmetry.space_group_name_H-M   'P 1'
#
loop_
_entity.id
_entity.type
_entity.pdbx_description
1 polymer ?
#
loop_
_entity_poly.entity_id
_entity_poly.type
_entity_poly.pdbx_seq_one_letter_code
_entity_poly.pdbx_strand_id
1 'polypeptide(L)'
;MPLEEVDKDNNDSDCENQSMVENSEAWLSDFCDQIDGEVVFKPFNFDSLAEQVIECVETRFQRTFGSEFLLEIDYEVMAQILAAAWLSDKKKSVEDWIEHVVGRSFAEARQKYHHHHPAAEYVMKLVNCESIFVEEQALGVCLPARINLN
;
A
#
# COMPACT_ATOMS: atom_id res chain seq x y z
N MET A 1 -9.18 80.90 -12.64
CA MET A 1 -7.79 81.41 -12.57
C MET A 1 -6.87 80.28 -12.99
N PRO A 2 -6.14 80.43 -14.11
CA PRO A 2 -5.02 79.56 -14.47
C PRO A 2 -3.71 80.09 -13.85
N LEU A 3 -2.78 79.20 -13.55
CA LEU A 3 -1.38 79.54 -13.31
C LEU A 3 -0.55 78.79 -14.36
N GLU A 4 -0.24 79.51 -15.43
CA GLU A 4 0.94 79.33 -16.30
C GLU A 4 2.20 79.63 -15.47
N GLU A 5 3.42 79.15 -15.71
CA GLU A 5 4.09 78.18 -16.59
C GLU A 5 5.52 78.08 -16.01
N VAL A 6 6.27 77.01 -16.30
CA VAL A 6 7.68 77.08 -16.75
C VAL A 6 8.18 75.67 -17.02
N ASP A 7 8.54 75.46 -18.28
CA ASP A 7 9.21 74.30 -18.84
C ASP A 7 10.55 74.00 -18.13
N LYS A 8 10.79 72.71 -17.89
CA LYS A 8 12.15 72.18 -17.99
C LYS A 8 12.10 70.77 -18.57
N ASP A 9 12.30 70.75 -19.87
CA ASP A 9 12.90 69.66 -20.64
C ASP A 9 13.95 68.92 -19.79
N ASN A 10 13.59 67.74 -19.29
CA ASN A 10 14.55 66.77 -18.78
C ASN A 10 14.30 65.47 -19.53
N ASN A 11 14.97 65.39 -20.67
CA ASN A 11 15.26 64.19 -21.40
C ASN A 11 16.10 63.25 -20.51
N ASP A 12 15.47 62.64 -19.50
CA ASP A 12 15.99 61.45 -18.83
C ASP A 12 15.58 60.26 -19.72
N SER A 13 16.38 59.99 -20.75
CA SER A 13 17.43 58.96 -20.65
C SER A 13 16.81 57.63 -20.24
N ASP A 14 16.43 56.86 -21.27
CA ASP A 14 16.55 55.40 -21.29
C ASP A 14 16.33 54.72 -19.94
N CYS A 15 15.08 54.68 -19.49
CA CYS A 15 14.66 53.52 -18.71
C CYS A 15 14.53 52.36 -19.69
N GLU A 16 15.67 51.79 -20.05
CA GLU A 16 15.77 50.45 -20.62
C GLU A 16 15.16 49.46 -19.63
N ASN A 17 13.83 49.43 -19.56
CA ASN A 17 13.06 48.35 -18.96
C ASN A 17 13.09 47.10 -19.86
N GLN A 18 14.18 46.92 -20.61
CA GLN A 18 14.46 45.75 -21.44
C GLN A 18 15.53 44.82 -20.83
N SER A 19 16.20 45.19 -19.73
CA SER A 19 17.40 44.42 -19.31
C SER A 19 17.22 43.40 -18.18
N MET A 20 15.99 42.97 -17.84
CA MET A 20 15.82 41.93 -16.80
C MET A 20 14.91 40.77 -17.19
N VAL A 21 14.79 40.49 -18.48
CA VAL A 21 14.10 39.27 -18.97
C VAL A 21 15.08 38.27 -19.59
N GLU A 22 16.31 38.67 -19.93
CA GLU A 22 17.26 37.81 -20.66
C GLU A 22 18.08 36.85 -19.78
N ASN A 23 17.85 36.77 -18.46
CA ASN A 23 18.65 35.92 -17.60
C ASN A 23 17.88 35.16 -16.51
N SER A 24 16.55 35.08 -16.61
CA SER A 24 15.73 34.34 -15.65
C SER A 24 15.83 32.81 -15.79
N GLU A 25 16.54 32.29 -16.79
CA GLU A 25 16.74 30.84 -16.98
C GLU A 25 18.15 30.37 -16.59
N ALA A 26 19.17 31.23 -16.62
CA ALA A 26 20.53 30.81 -16.24
C ALA A 26 20.61 30.44 -14.76
N TRP A 27 19.96 31.23 -13.89
CA TRP A 27 19.93 30.91 -12.45
C TRP A 27 19.18 29.60 -12.15
N LEU A 28 18.18 29.21 -12.97
CA LEU A 28 17.48 27.92 -12.84
C LEU A 28 18.42 26.76 -13.20
N SER A 29 19.26 26.96 -14.22
CA SER A 29 20.26 25.97 -14.63
C SER A 29 21.33 25.79 -13.55
N ASP A 30 21.88 26.90 -13.02
CA ASP A 30 22.84 26.89 -11.91
C ASP A 30 22.26 26.27 -10.63
N PHE A 31 20.94 26.40 -10.41
CA PHE A 31 20.23 25.77 -9.31
C PHE A 31 20.04 24.27 -9.54
N CYS A 32 19.72 23.84 -10.76
CA CYS A 32 19.65 22.43 -11.12
C CYS A 32 21.01 21.73 -11.01
N ASP A 33 22.10 22.42 -11.33
CA ASP A 33 23.47 21.90 -11.18
C ASP A 33 23.88 21.69 -9.70
N GLN A 34 23.15 22.28 -8.75
CA GLN A 34 23.32 22.03 -7.30
C GLN A 34 22.51 20.82 -6.81
N ILE A 35 21.68 20.19 -7.66
CA ILE A 35 20.91 19.00 -7.28
C ILE A 35 21.79 17.76 -7.43
N ASP A 36 22.18 17.15 -6.31
CA ASP A 36 23.02 15.94 -6.28
C ASP A 36 22.35 14.72 -6.93
N GLY A 37 21.02 14.73 -7.07
CA GLY A 37 20.27 13.69 -7.76
C GLY A 37 18.76 13.82 -7.63
N GLU A 38 18.05 13.20 -8.56
CA GLU A 38 16.59 13.06 -8.54
C GLU A 38 16.20 11.74 -7.86
N VAL A 39 15.31 11.81 -6.87
CA VAL A 39 14.68 10.63 -6.27
C VAL A 39 13.27 10.49 -6.79
N VAL A 40 13.05 9.50 -7.64
CA VAL A 40 11.73 9.18 -8.18
C VAL A 40 11.08 8.08 -7.34
N PHE A 41 10.05 8.44 -6.57
CA PHE A 41 9.21 7.47 -5.87
C PHE A 41 8.26 6.82 -6.86
N LYS A 42 8.45 5.51 -7.11
CA LYS A 42 7.52 4.74 -7.94
C LYS A 42 6.33 4.29 -7.12
N PRO A 43 5.10 4.33 -7.67
CA PRO A 43 3.95 3.75 -6.99
C PRO A 43 4.16 2.26 -6.77
N PHE A 44 3.69 1.78 -5.63
CA PHE A 44 3.67 0.35 -5.34
C PHE A 44 2.44 -0.31 -5.96
N ASN A 45 2.61 -1.50 -6.53
CA ASN A 45 1.53 -2.26 -7.14
C ASN A 45 0.90 -3.20 -6.11
N PHE A 46 -0.15 -2.72 -5.43
CA PHE A 46 -0.92 -3.53 -4.49
C PHE A 46 -1.73 -4.64 -5.17
N ASP A 47 -2.12 -4.47 -6.44
CA ASP A 47 -2.89 -5.49 -7.17
C ASP A 47 -2.04 -6.75 -7.37
N SER A 48 -0.78 -6.58 -7.78
CA SER A 48 0.15 -7.70 -7.92
C SER A 48 0.44 -8.40 -6.58
N LEU A 49 0.49 -7.64 -5.48
CA LEU A 49 0.65 -8.21 -4.15
C LEU A 49 -0.61 -8.99 -3.71
N ALA A 50 -1.80 -8.48 -4.03
CA ALA A 50 -3.06 -9.15 -3.75
C ALA A 50 -3.19 -10.46 -4.51
N GLU A 51 -2.84 -10.48 -5.81
CA GLU A 51 -2.79 -11.71 -6.61
C GLU A 51 -1.87 -12.75 -5.97
N GLN A 52 -0.68 -12.35 -5.53
CA GLN A 52 0.27 -13.25 -4.87
C GLN A 52 -0.28 -13.81 -3.54
N VAL A 53 -0.92 -12.96 -2.72
CA VAL A 53 -1.55 -13.38 -1.46
C VAL A 53 -2.68 -14.36 -1.73
N ILE A 54 -3.56 -14.06 -2.70
CA ILE A 54 -4.66 -14.94 -3.09
C ILE A 54 -4.13 -16.30 -3.54
N GLU A 55 -3.12 -16.34 -4.41
CA GLU A 55 -2.53 -17.60 -4.88
C GLU A 55 -1.95 -18.42 -3.72
N CYS A 56 -1.24 -17.77 -2.78
CA CYS A 56 -0.67 -18.46 -1.62
C CYS A 56 -1.75 -19.05 -0.70
N VAL A 57 -2.78 -18.26 -0.38
CA VAL A 57 -3.88 -18.70 0.48
C VAL A 57 -4.69 -19.79 -0.20
N GLU A 58 -5.04 -19.62 -1.47
CA GLU A 58 -5.80 -20.60 -2.25
C GLU A 58 -5.04 -21.91 -2.37
N THR A 59 -3.76 -21.87 -2.72
CA THR A 59 -2.90 -23.07 -2.77
C THR A 59 -2.92 -23.78 -1.43
N ARG A 60 -2.84 -23.03 -0.32
CA ARG A 60 -2.87 -23.63 1.02
C ARG A 60 -4.24 -24.21 1.39
N PHE A 61 -5.30 -23.53 1.00
CA PHE A 61 -6.68 -23.93 1.23
C PHE A 61 -7.01 -25.21 0.47
N GLN A 62 -6.72 -25.25 -0.83
CA GLN A 62 -6.95 -26.41 -1.71
C GLN A 62 -6.19 -27.65 -1.25
N ARG A 63 -4.95 -27.51 -0.73
CA ARG A 63 -4.21 -28.63 -0.12
C ARG A 63 -4.92 -29.22 1.11
N THR A 64 -5.67 -28.39 1.84
CA THR A 64 -6.35 -28.80 3.07
C THR A 64 -7.75 -29.34 2.78
N PHE A 65 -8.54 -28.65 1.97
CA PHE A 65 -9.97 -28.91 1.77
C PHE A 65 -10.32 -29.51 0.41
N GLY A 66 -9.44 -29.41 -0.59
CA GLY A 66 -9.77 -29.73 -1.98
C GLY A 66 -10.74 -28.72 -2.61
N SER A 67 -11.26 -29.06 -3.78
CA SER A 67 -12.07 -28.15 -4.62
C SER A 67 -13.54 -28.09 -4.21
N GLU A 68 -13.95 -28.83 -3.19
CA GLU A 68 -15.35 -28.91 -2.74
C GLU A 68 -15.77 -27.73 -1.86
N PHE A 69 -14.78 -26.96 -1.36
CA PHE A 69 -15.01 -25.83 -0.48
C PHE A 69 -14.63 -24.53 -1.18
N LEU A 70 -15.33 -23.45 -0.82
CA LEU A 70 -15.01 -22.10 -1.25
C LEU A 70 -14.45 -21.30 -0.07
N LEU A 71 -13.46 -20.44 -0.37
CA LEU A 71 -12.91 -19.50 0.59
C LEU A 71 -13.27 -18.07 0.17
N GLU A 72 -13.89 -17.32 1.07
CA GLU A 72 -13.99 -15.87 0.99
C GLU A 72 -13.01 -15.22 1.97
N ILE A 73 -12.38 -14.14 1.54
CA ILE A 73 -11.55 -13.28 2.40
C ILE A 73 -12.22 -11.91 2.41
N ASP A 74 -12.55 -11.41 3.60
CA ASP A 74 -13.14 -10.08 3.74
C ASP A 74 -12.16 -9.00 3.26
N TYR A 75 -12.70 -7.92 2.71
CA TYR A 75 -11.92 -6.80 2.17
C TYR A 75 -10.99 -6.21 3.23
N GLU A 76 -11.47 -6.01 4.45
CA GLU A 76 -10.67 -5.47 5.55
C GLU A 76 -9.51 -6.40 5.93
N VAL A 77 -9.76 -7.71 5.93
CA VAL A 77 -8.72 -8.71 6.21
C VAL A 77 -7.67 -8.70 5.11
N MET A 78 -8.09 -8.66 3.84
CA MET A 78 -7.17 -8.54 2.72
C MET A 78 -6.32 -7.27 2.85
N ALA A 79 -6.92 -6.12 3.17
CA ALA A 79 -6.21 -4.87 3.38
C ALA A 79 -5.17 -4.97 4.51
N GLN A 80 -5.49 -5.64 5.62
CA GLN A 80 -4.55 -5.88 6.72
C GLN A 80 -3.37 -6.76 6.29
N ILE A 81 -3.62 -7.84 5.54
CA ILE A 81 -2.57 -8.73 5.03
C ILE A 81 -1.64 -7.96 4.08
N LEU A 82 -2.20 -7.15 3.17
CA LEU A 82 -1.42 -6.32 2.24
C LEU A 82 -0.58 -5.27 2.97
N ALA A 83 -1.14 -4.61 3.99
CA ALA A 83 -0.41 -3.65 4.81
C ALA A 83 0.77 -4.32 5.53
N ALA A 84 0.55 -5.51 6.09
CA ALA A 84 1.61 -6.26 6.76
C ALA A 84 2.70 -6.74 5.79
N ALA A 85 2.34 -7.16 4.57
CA ALA A 85 3.30 -7.48 3.51
C ALA A 85 4.13 -6.26 3.12
N TRP A 86 3.49 -5.11 2.92
CA TRP A 86 4.17 -3.86 2.56
C TRP A 86 5.13 -3.38 3.63
N LEU A 87 4.75 -3.53 4.91
CA LEU A 87 5.59 -3.12 6.06
C LEU A 87 6.69 -4.12 6.41
N SER A 88 6.70 -5.32 5.81
CA SER A 88 7.66 -6.35 6.20
C SER A 88 8.98 -6.23 5.46
N ASP A 89 10.07 -6.15 6.24
CA ASP A 89 11.44 -6.10 5.70
C ASP A 89 11.92 -7.46 5.13
N LYS A 90 11.25 -8.56 5.51
CA LYS A 90 11.68 -9.91 5.13
C LYS A 90 10.95 -10.38 3.88
N LYS A 91 11.74 -10.78 2.89
CA LYS A 91 11.24 -11.52 1.72
C LYS A 91 10.51 -12.78 2.22
N LYS A 92 9.29 -13.00 1.73
CA LYS A 92 8.41 -14.14 2.03
C LYS A 92 7.70 -14.17 3.38
N SER A 93 7.74 -13.09 4.14
CA SER A 93 7.23 -13.08 5.52
C SER A 93 5.73 -13.37 5.60
N VAL A 94 4.93 -12.85 4.66
CA VAL A 94 3.49 -13.11 4.58
C VAL A 94 3.21 -14.51 4.06
N GLU A 95 3.99 -15.04 3.11
CA GLU A 95 3.88 -16.42 2.66
C GLU A 95 4.17 -17.42 3.80
N ASP A 96 5.20 -17.14 4.61
CA ASP A 96 5.49 -17.92 5.81
C ASP A 96 4.35 -17.84 6.83
N TRP A 97 3.77 -16.65 7.02
CA TRP A 97 2.61 -16.47 7.89
C TRP A 97 1.40 -17.27 7.39
N ILE A 98 1.10 -17.24 6.09
CA ILE A 98 0.02 -18.03 5.47
C ILE A 98 0.27 -19.53 5.70
N GLU A 99 1.49 -20.02 5.47
CA GLU A 99 1.80 -21.45 5.61
C GLU A 99 1.65 -21.93 7.06
N HIS A 100 2.15 -21.15 8.03
CA HIS A 100 2.26 -21.61 9.42
C HIS A 100 1.09 -21.24 10.33
N VAL A 101 0.42 -20.11 10.06
CA VAL A 101 -0.71 -19.62 10.85
C VAL A 101 -2.01 -20.00 10.18
N VAL A 102 -2.27 -19.49 8.98
CA VAL A 102 -3.52 -19.78 8.24
C VAL A 102 -3.63 -21.27 7.92
N GLY A 103 -2.52 -21.88 7.46
CA GLY A 103 -2.46 -23.30 7.15
C GLY A 103 -2.72 -24.21 8.34
N ARG A 104 -2.33 -23.79 9.56
CA ARG A 104 -2.65 -24.52 10.79
C ARG A 104 -4.13 -24.40 11.13
N SER A 105 -4.67 -23.19 11.07
CA SER A 105 -6.08 -22.94 11.34
C SER A 105 -7.00 -23.66 10.35
N PHE A 106 -6.59 -23.80 9.09
CA PHE A 106 -7.29 -24.66 8.11
C PHE A 106 -7.28 -26.14 8.52
N ALA A 107 -6.16 -26.68 8.99
CA ALA A 107 -6.11 -28.07 9.44
C ALA A 107 -7.02 -28.30 10.66
N GLU A 108 -7.01 -27.37 11.62
CA GLU A 108 -7.89 -27.36 12.79
C GLU A 108 -9.37 -27.28 12.38
N ALA A 109 -9.71 -26.37 11.46
CA ALA A 109 -11.06 -26.23 10.94
C ALA A 109 -11.53 -27.49 10.21
N ARG A 110 -10.66 -28.09 9.39
CA ARG A 110 -10.97 -29.36 8.72
C ARG A 110 -11.32 -30.43 9.75
N GLN A 111 -10.53 -30.57 10.81
CA GLN A 111 -10.81 -31.55 11.87
C GLN A 111 -12.13 -31.28 12.60
N LYS A 112 -12.43 -30.00 12.90
CA LYS A 112 -13.66 -29.58 13.58
C LYS A 112 -14.91 -29.85 12.74
N TYR A 113 -14.83 -29.61 11.43
CA TYR A 113 -16.01 -29.59 10.54
C TYR A 113 -16.15 -30.83 9.62
N HIS A 114 -15.15 -31.71 9.52
CA HIS A 114 -15.16 -32.88 8.63
C HIS A 114 -16.32 -33.87 8.84
N HIS A 115 -16.96 -33.85 10.01
CA HIS A 115 -17.97 -34.85 10.39
C HIS A 115 -19.39 -34.49 9.92
N HIS A 116 -19.59 -33.33 9.28
CA HIS A 116 -20.89 -32.87 8.81
C HIS A 116 -21.07 -33.09 7.29
N HIS A 117 -21.48 -34.33 6.93
CA HIS A 117 -22.18 -34.86 5.71
C HIS A 117 -22.22 -34.04 4.37
N PRO A 118 -22.23 -34.70 3.18
CA PRO A 118 -21.69 -34.21 1.91
C PRO A 118 -22.74 -33.61 0.94
N ALA A 119 -23.62 -32.72 1.41
CA ALA A 119 -24.75 -32.22 0.59
C ALA A 119 -24.81 -30.70 0.40
N ALA A 120 -23.84 -29.93 0.90
CA ALA A 120 -23.84 -28.47 0.74
C ALA A 120 -22.45 -27.99 0.34
N GLU A 121 -22.40 -27.07 -0.63
CA GLU A 121 -21.23 -26.24 -0.87
C GLU A 121 -21.00 -25.39 0.38
N TYR A 122 -19.92 -25.68 1.12
CA TYR A 122 -19.57 -24.91 2.30
C TYR A 122 -18.64 -23.77 1.90
N VAL A 123 -19.02 -22.56 2.30
CA VAL A 123 -18.18 -21.36 2.18
C VAL A 123 -17.51 -21.12 3.54
N MET A 124 -16.18 -21.14 3.54
CA MET A 124 -15.38 -20.67 4.67
C MET A 124 -15.08 -19.19 4.46
N LYS A 125 -15.36 -18.36 5.45
CA LYS A 125 -15.08 -16.93 5.37
C LYS A 125 -14.01 -16.53 6.39
N LEU A 126 -12.95 -15.90 5.94
CA LEU A 126 -11.96 -15.25 6.78
C LEU A 126 -12.39 -13.80 7.01
N VAL A 127 -12.75 -13.48 8.26
CA VAL A 127 -13.31 -12.18 8.65
C VAL A 127 -12.47 -11.52 9.73
N ASN A 128 -12.62 -10.21 9.88
CA ASN A 128 -12.01 -9.47 10.96
C ASN A 128 -12.60 -9.91 12.30
N CYS A 129 -11.75 -10.06 13.32
CA CYS A 129 -12.17 -10.48 14.65
C CYS A 129 -12.51 -9.24 15.48
N GLU A 130 -13.80 -9.01 15.78
CA GLU A 130 -14.23 -7.85 16.58
C GLU A 130 -13.86 -7.93 18.07
N SER A 131 -13.20 -9.01 18.51
CA SER A 131 -12.88 -9.23 19.92
C SER A 131 -11.56 -8.56 20.34
N ILE A 132 -11.57 -7.93 21.53
CA ILE A 132 -10.57 -6.98 22.04
C ILE A 132 -9.31 -7.66 22.62
N PHE A 133 -8.96 -8.87 22.19
CA PHE A 133 -7.78 -9.54 22.75
C PHE A 133 -6.49 -8.87 22.25
N VAL A 134 -5.49 -8.75 23.12
CA VAL A 134 -4.11 -8.44 22.70
C VAL A 134 -3.62 -9.67 21.94
N GLU A 135 -3.68 -9.61 20.62
CA GLU A 135 -3.29 -10.71 19.77
C GLU A 135 -1.77 -10.80 19.74
N GLU A 136 -1.23 -11.97 20.09
CA GLU A 136 0.19 -12.25 19.95
C GLU A 136 0.55 -12.14 18.46
N GLN A 137 1.43 -11.21 18.09
CA GLN A 137 1.82 -11.03 16.69
C GLN A 137 2.87 -12.06 16.28
N ALA A 138 2.79 -12.54 15.03
CA ALA A 138 3.83 -13.37 14.46
C ALA A 138 5.15 -12.60 14.34
N LEU A 139 6.28 -13.21 14.72
CA LEU A 139 7.57 -12.53 14.73
C LEU A 139 7.97 -12.03 13.32
N GLY A 140 7.99 -10.70 13.14
CA GLY A 140 8.43 -10.05 11.90
C GLY A 140 7.33 -9.79 10.88
N VAL A 141 6.06 -10.01 11.22
CA VAL A 141 4.89 -9.66 10.41
C VAL A 141 3.83 -9.05 11.32
N CYS A 142 3.25 -7.91 10.94
CA CYS A 142 2.18 -7.25 11.69
C CYS A 142 0.82 -7.97 11.54
N LEU A 143 0.83 -9.30 11.72
CA LEU A 143 -0.33 -10.20 11.60
C LEU A 143 -0.42 -11.11 12.82
N PRO A 144 -1.61 -11.62 13.14
CA PRO A 144 -1.83 -12.43 14.34
C PRO A 144 -1.11 -13.78 14.26
N ALA A 145 -0.63 -14.31 15.38
CA ALA A 145 0.03 -15.61 15.44
C ALA A 145 -0.94 -16.79 15.33
N ARG A 146 -2.26 -16.55 15.44
CA ARG A 146 -3.33 -17.55 15.40
C ARG A 146 -4.59 -16.98 14.78
N ILE A 147 -5.35 -17.80 14.05
CA ILE A 147 -6.72 -17.45 13.62
C ILE A 147 -7.71 -18.22 14.50
N ASN A 148 -8.73 -17.51 14.99
CA ASN A 148 -9.81 -18.09 15.79
C ASN A 148 -10.81 -18.83 14.91
N LEU A 149 -11.26 -20.00 15.38
CA LEU A 149 -12.33 -20.76 14.75
C LEU A 149 -13.61 -20.61 15.57
N ASN A 150 -14.63 -19.97 14.99
CA ASN A 150 -16.01 -20.03 15.50
C ASN A 150 -16.43 -21.50 15.64
#